data_AF-A0A522S379-F1
#
_entry.id   AF-A0A522S379-F1
#
_cell.length_a   1.000
_cell.length_b   1.000
_cell.length_c   1.000
_cell.angle_alpha   90.00
_cell.angle_beta   90.00
_cell.angle_gamma   90.00
#
_symmetry.space_group_name_H-M   'P 1'
#
loop_
_entity.id
_entity.type
_entity.pdbx_description
1 polymer ?
#
loop_
_entity_poly.entity_id
_entity_poly.type
_entity_poly.pdbx_seq_one_letter_code
_entity_poly.pdbx_strand_id
1 'polypeptide(L)'
;MAMGLILGALAAAPAFAAGAPAPAQKTEHKALTPQQEKMATCSHESKGMKGEAHKKFMSDCLHGKTTAAATPMESHKTSQREKMKTCNAEAKTKALKGAARKSFMSTCLKG
;
A
#
# COMPACT_ATOMS: atom_id res chain seq x y z
N MET A 1 -5.40 5.66 31.10
CA MET A 1 -4.82 4.70 32.05
C MET A 1 -3.31 4.76 31.91
N ALA A 2 -2.69 5.55 32.78
CA ALA A 2 -1.25 5.63 32.92
C ALA A 2 -0.81 4.48 33.83
N MET A 3 0.09 3.64 33.36
CA MET A 3 0.88 2.74 34.21
C MET A 3 2.31 2.76 33.69
N GLY A 4 3.10 3.64 34.30
CA GLY A 4 4.55 3.51 34.33
C GLY A 4 4.94 2.43 35.35
N LEU A 5 5.94 1.63 34.98
CA LEU A 5 6.71 0.70 35.82
C LEU A 5 8.13 0.74 35.23
N ILE A 6 8.98 1.62 35.76
CA ILE A 6 10.00 1.38 36.80
C ILE A 6 11.19 0.55 36.29
N LEU A 7 12.33 1.24 36.31
CA LEU A 7 13.72 0.83 36.50
C LEU A 7 14.00 -0.68 36.59
N GLY A 8 14.87 -1.13 35.67
CA GLY A 8 15.64 -2.35 35.79
C GLY A 8 16.96 -2.22 35.02
N ALA A 9 17.89 -1.46 35.59
CA ALA A 9 19.29 -1.49 35.16
C ALA A 9 19.90 -2.80 35.65
N LEU A 10 20.20 -3.72 34.72
CA LEU A 10 21.12 -4.83 34.97
C LEU A 10 22.21 -4.78 33.90
N ALA A 11 23.38 -4.32 34.31
CA ALA A 11 24.61 -4.42 33.56
C ALA A 11 25.09 -5.88 33.58
N ALA A 12 25.31 -6.46 32.40
CA ALA A 12 26.19 -7.61 32.22
C ALA A 12 26.68 -7.61 30.76
N ALA A 13 27.88 -7.08 30.56
CA ALA A 13 28.65 -7.27 29.34
C ALA A 13 29.35 -8.64 29.38
N PRO A 14 29.46 -9.32 28.24
CA PRO A 14 30.67 -10.05 27.91
C PRO A 14 31.36 -9.37 26.72
N ALA A 15 32.62 -9.01 26.94
CA ALA A 15 33.56 -8.66 25.88
C ALA A 15 33.81 -9.88 24.99
N PHE A 16 33.65 -9.72 23.67
CA PHE A 16 34.27 -10.62 22.69
C PHE A 16 34.70 -9.86 21.43
N ALA A 17 36.01 -9.94 21.18
CA ALA A 17 36.74 -9.89 19.92
C ALA A 17 36.68 -8.63 19.02
N ALA A 18 37.86 -8.03 18.92
CA ALA A 18 38.37 -7.14 17.87
C ALA A 18 37.71 -7.24 16.48
N GLY A 19 37.17 -6.09 16.05
CA GLY A 19 36.92 -5.73 14.65
C GLY A 19 37.07 -4.21 14.49
N ALA A 20 37.93 -3.79 13.57
CA ALA A 20 38.39 -2.41 13.35
C ALA A 20 37.27 -1.39 13.00
N PRO A 21 37.52 -0.07 13.14
CA PRO A 21 36.51 0.99 13.01
C PRO A 21 36.39 1.53 11.58
N ALA A 22 35.17 1.71 11.05
CA ALA A 22 34.83 2.66 9.97
C ALA A 22 33.30 2.70 9.75
N PRO A 23 32.72 3.78 9.19
CA PRO A 23 32.25 4.98 9.87
C PRO A 23 30.72 5.08 9.93
N ALA A 24 30.26 6.06 10.72
CA ALA A 24 28.90 6.53 10.83
C ALA A 24 28.11 6.57 9.51
N GLN A 25 26.89 6.01 9.54
CA GLN A 25 25.84 6.34 8.59
C GLN A 25 24.56 6.63 9.40
N LYS A 26 24.32 7.93 9.55
CA LYS A 26 23.07 8.67 9.69
C LYS A 26 21.80 7.84 9.93
N THR A 27 21.11 8.21 11.01
CA THR A 27 19.65 8.16 11.20
C THR A 27 18.87 7.88 9.91
N GLU A 28 18.61 6.60 9.63
CA GLU A 28 17.57 6.20 8.69
C GLU A 28 16.24 6.62 9.32
N HIS A 29 15.73 7.77 8.89
CA HIS A 29 14.30 8.00 8.93
C HIS A 29 13.67 6.80 8.23
N LYS A 30 12.87 6.05 8.98
CA LYS A 30 11.95 5.01 8.51
C LYS A 30 11.25 5.56 7.27
N ALA A 31 11.80 5.26 6.09
CA ALA A 31 11.28 5.77 4.83
C ALA A 31 9.83 5.31 4.76
N LEU A 32 8.90 6.26 4.82
CA LEU A 32 7.49 5.97 4.67
C LEU A 32 7.35 5.21 3.35
N THR A 33 6.71 4.05 3.40
CA THR A 33 6.50 3.28 2.17
C THR A 33 5.78 4.18 1.16
N PRO A 34 6.02 4.03 -0.15
CA PRO A 34 5.36 4.86 -1.16
C PRO A 34 3.82 4.77 -1.11
N GLN A 35 3.28 3.72 -0.47
CA GLN A 35 1.84 3.62 -0.17
C GLN A 35 1.42 4.51 1.02
N GLN A 36 2.24 4.59 2.07
CA GLN A 36 1.99 5.46 3.23
C GLN A 36 2.10 6.94 2.87
N GLU A 37 3.07 7.32 2.03
CA GLU A 37 3.17 8.70 1.53
C GLU A 37 1.94 9.08 0.71
N LYS A 38 1.49 8.20 -0.20
CA LYS A 38 0.25 8.42 -0.97
C LYS A 38 -0.97 8.60 -0.07
N MET A 39 -1.11 7.79 0.98
CA MET A 39 -2.22 7.93 1.93
C MET A 39 -2.18 9.28 2.67
N ALA A 40 -1.00 9.74 3.09
CA ALA A 40 -0.83 11.02 3.76
C ALA A 40 -1.15 12.20 2.82
N THR A 41 -0.64 12.17 1.58
CA THR A 41 -0.93 13.19 0.56
C THR A 41 -2.41 13.23 0.19
N CYS A 42 -3.03 12.07 -0.08
CA CYS A 42 -4.46 12.00 -0.37
C CYS A 42 -5.33 12.51 0.79
N SER A 43 -4.93 12.23 2.04
CA SER A 43 -5.65 12.74 3.22
C SER A 43 -5.43 14.24 3.43
N HIS A 44 -4.28 14.77 3.01
CA HIS A 44 -3.96 16.19 3.07
C HIS A 44 -4.72 16.98 1.99
N GLU A 45 -4.75 16.47 0.76
CA GLU A 45 -5.46 17.11 -0.35
C GLU A 45 -7.00 17.03 -0.19
N SER A 46 -7.51 16.02 0.53
CA SER A 46 -8.94 15.90 0.78
C SER A 46 -9.44 16.83 1.90
N LYS A 47 -8.54 17.58 2.54
CA LYS A 47 -8.85 18.43 3.69
C LYS A 47 -9.78 19.57 3.27
N GLY A 48 -11.01 19.55 3.78
CA GLY A 48 -12.07 20.51 3.45
C GLY A 48 -13.12 19.98 2.49
N MET A 49 -12.91 18.82 1.86
CA MET A 49 -13.94 18.12 1.09
C MET A 49 -14.80 17.26 2.03
N LYS A 50 -16.12 17.38 1.93
CA LYS A 50 -17.09 16.59 2.71
C LYS A 50 -18.09 15.91 1.77
N GLY A 51 -18.63 14.78 2.21
CA GLY A 51 -19.63 14.03 1.45
C GLY A 51 -19.04 13.27 0.25
N GLU A 52 -19.82 13.17 -0.82
CA GLU A 52 -19.43 12.38 -2.01
C GLU A 52 -18.13 12.88 -2.67
N ALA A 53 -17.86 14.18 -2.59
CA ALA A 53 -16.63 14.78 -3.12
C ALA A 53 -15.37 14.17 -2.49
N HIS A 54 -15.36 13.97 -1.16
CA HIS A 54 -14.23 13.34 -0.46
C HIS A 54 -14.05 11.87 -0.85
N LYS A 55 -15.15 11.14 -1.04
CA LYS A 55 -15.13 9.73 -1.43
C LYS A 55 -14.58 9.54 -2.84
N LYS A 56 -15.06 10.37 -3.77
CA LYS A 56 -14.58 10.39 -5.14
C LYS A 56 -13.11 10.81 -5.20
N PHE A 57 -12.75 11.88 -4.50
CA PHE A 57 -11.38 12.39 -4.42
C PHE A 57 -10.41 11.34 -3.84
N MET A 58 -10.76 10.71 -2.71
CA MET A 58 -9.89 9.71 -2.08
C MET A 58 -9.75 8.47 -2.96
N SER A 59 -10.81 8.07 -3.67
CA SER A 59 -10.74 6.98 -4.65
C SER A 59 -9.83 7.35 -5.83
N ASP A 60 -10.03 8.51 -6.46
CA ASP A 60 -9.19 8.95 -7.58
C ASP A 60 -7.71 9.11 -7.15
N CYS A 61 -7.45 9.61 -5.93
CA CYS A 61 -6.10 9.77 -5.39
C CYS A 61 -5.41 8.44 -5.05
N LEU A 62 -6.11 7.48 -4.40
CA LEU A 62 -5.59 6.12 -4.20
C LEU A 62 -5.42 5.35 -5.51
N HIS A 63 -6.13 5.75 -6.56
CA HIS A 63 -6.04 5.17 -7.90
C HIS A 63 -4.98 5.86 -8.76
N GLY A 64 -4.16 6.74 -8.18
CA GLY A 64 -3.05 7.39 -8.89
C GLY A 64 -3.48 8.41 -9.94
N LYS A 65 -4.78 8.79 -9.99
CA LYS A 65 -5.29 9.73 -11.00
C LYS A 65 -4.96 11.20 -10.72
N THR A 66 -4.55 11.57 -9.51
CA THR A 66 -4.37 12.99 -9.11
C THR A 66 -2.93 13.44 -8.94
N THR A 67 -1.91 12.58 -9.13
CA THR A 67 -0.50 12.97 -8.92
C THR A 67 0.33 12.81 -10.20
N ALA A 68 1.06 13.87 -10.55
CA ALA A 68 1.94 13.99 -11.72
C ALA A 68 3.23 13.12 -11.69
N ALA A 69 3.29 12.10 -10.84
CA ALA A 69 4.34 11.08 -10.83
C ALA A 69 3.88 9.84 -11.61
N ALA A 70 3.45 10.04 -12.85
CA ALA A 70 3.18 8.97 -13.81
C ALA A 70 4.50 8.49 -14.42
N THR A 71 5.28 7.72 -13.67
CA THR A 71 6.24 6.80 -14.31
C THR A 71 5.49 5.60 -14.91
N PRO A 72 5.92 5.01 -16.04
CA PRO A 72 5.07 4.21 -16.94
C PRO A 72 4.58 2.83 -16.43
N MET A 73 4.67 2.52 -15.15
CA MET A 73 4.15 1.26 -14.59
C MET A 73 2.71 1.37 -14.03
N GLU A 74 2.10 2.56 -14.01
CA GLU A 74 0.71 2.79 -13.55
C GLU A 74 -0.36 2.33 -14.55
N SER A 75 0.00 2.02 -15.79
CA SER A 75 -0.94 1.45 -16.77
C SER A 75 -1.36 0.02 -16.41
N HIS A 76 -0.61 -0.68 -15.56
CA HIS A 76 -0.91 -2.06 -15.19
C HIS A 76 -1.90 -2.20 -14.03
N LYS A 77 -1.98 -1.23 -13.10
CA LYS A 77 -2.96 -1.28 -12.00
C LYS A 77 -4.35 -0.84 -12.45
N THR A 78 -4.44 0.19 -13.29
CA THR A 78 -5.71 0.56 -13.91
C THR A 78 -6.20 -0.56 -14.84
N SER A 79 -5.30 -1.17 -15.64
CA SER A 79 -5.68 -2.30 -16.48
C SER A 79 -6.06 -3.54 -15.67
N GLN A 80 -5.41 -3.83 -14.54
CA GLN A 80 -5.78 -4.98 -13.71
C GLN A 80 -7.17 -4.81 -13.07
N ARG A 81 -7.54 -3.59 -12.68
CA ARG A 81 -8.88 -3.31 -12.14
C ARG A 81 -9.96 -3.33 -13.21
N GLU A 82 -9.69 -2.77 -14.38
CA GLU A 82 -10.60 -2.83 -15.53
C GLU A 82 -10.75 -4.27 -16.05
N LYS A 83 -9.66 -5.03 -16.17
CA LYS A 83 -9.66 -6.48 -16.46
C LYS A 83 -10.51 -7.23 -15.44
N MET A 84 -10.36 -6.96 -14.14
CA MET A 84 -11.18 -7.58 -13.11
C MET A 84 -12.67 -7.31 -13.31
N LYS A 85 -13.07 -6.07 -13.66
CA LYS A 85 -14.46 -5.72 -13.98
C LYS A 85 -14.96 -6.50 -15.20
N THR A 86 -14.21 -6.50 -16.30
CA THR A 86 -14.57 -7.20 -17.55
C THR A 86 -14.71 -8.70 -17.31
N CYS A 87 -13.74 -9.34 -16.66
CA CYS A 87 -13.81 -10.75 -16.29
C CYS A 87 -15.02 -11.06 -15.39
N ASN A 88 -15.39 -10.15 -14.48
CA ASN A 88 -16.58 -10.34 -13.64
C ASN A 88 -17.88 -10.22 -14.43
N ALA A 89 -17.95 -9.27 -15.36
CA ALA A 89 -19.09 -9.07 -16.24
C ALA A 89 -19.27 -10.29 -17.16
N GLU A 90 -18.21 -10.74 -17.83
CA GLU A 90 -18.25 -11.93 -18.67
C GLU A 90 -18.62 -13.19 -17.87
N ALA A 91 -18.11 -13.33 -16.65
CA ALA A 91 -18.49 -14.46 -15.80
C ALA A 91 -19.99 -14.46 -15.46
N LYS A 92 -20.59 -13.28 -15.26
CA LYS A 92 -22.04 -13.13 -15.02
C LYS A 92 -22.84 -13.40 -16.29
N THR A 93 -22.41 -12.89 -17.45
CA THR A 93 -23.05 -13.14 -18.76
C THR A 93 -23.03 -14.62 -19.12
N LYS A 94 -21.93 -15.32 -18.81
CA LYS A 94 -21.82 -16.78 -18.96
C LYS A 94 -22.49 -17.57 -17.83
N ALA A 95 -23.17 -16.89 -16.89
CA ALA A 95 -23.82 -17.46 -15.72
C ALA A 95 -22.95 -18.43 -14.91
N LEU A 96 -21.62 -18.22 -14.92
CA LEU A 96 -20.65 -19.10 -14.27
C LEU A 96 -20.82 -18.97 -12.75
N LYS A 97 -20.99 -20.10 -12.05
CA LYS A 97 -21.13 -20.18 -10.60
C LYS A 97 -20.13 -21.17 -10.00
N GLY A 98 -19.84 -21.01 -8.71
CA GLY A 98 -18.95 -21.90 -7.97
C GLY A 98 -17.55 -21.99 -8.57
N ALA A 99 -17.03 -23.22 -8.70
CA ALA A 99 -15.69 -23.49 -9.20
C ALA A 99 -15.46 -22.95 -10.63
N ALA A 100 -16.48 -23.00 -11.49
CA ALA A 100 -16.37 -22.57 -12.88
C ALA A 100 -16.06 -21.06 -13.01
N ARG A 101 -16.68 -20.23 -12.16
CA ARG A 101 -16.38 -18.79 -12.10
C ARG A 101 -14.96 -18.53 -11.62
N LYS A 102 -14.51 -19.27 -10.62
CA LYS A 102 -13.18 -19.08 -10.04
C LYS A 102 -12.09 -19.41 -11.06
N SER A 103 -12.22 -20.54 -11.76
CA SER A 103 -11.31 -20.92 -12.84
C SER A 103 -11.33 -19.90 -13.98
N PHE A 104 -12.52 -19.50 -14.45
CA PHE A 104 -12.65 -18.48 -15.49
C PHE A 104 -12.01 -17.16 -15.09
N MET A 105 -12.27 -16.66 -13.89
CA MET A 105 -11.70 -15.40 -13.40
C MET A 105 -10.19 -15.49 -13.25
N SER A 106 -9.67 -16.65 -12.84
CA SER A 106 -8.23 -16.89 -12.73
C SER A 106 -7.54 -16.97 -14.09
N THR A 107 -8.19 -17.50 -15.12
CA THR A 107 -7.65 -17.49 -16.49
C THR A 107 -7.74 -16.10 -17.10
N CYS A 108 -8.88 -15.43 -16.95
CA CYS A 108 -9.14 -14.09 -17.50
C CYS A 108 -8.24 -13.00 -16.90
N LEU A 109 -7.89 -13.10 -15.60
CA LEU A 109 -6.97 -12.15 -14.95
C LEU A 109 -5.49 -12.42 -15.26
N LYS A 110 -5.14 -13.60 -15.77
CA LYS A 110 -3.76 -13.97 -16.13
C LYS A 110 -3.46 -13.69 -17.61
N GLY A 111 -4.48 -13.50 -18.45
CA GLY A 111 -4.36 -13.00 -19.82
C GLY A 111 -4.15 -11.49 -19.90
#